data_AF-Q756L6-F1
#
_entry.id   AF-Q756L6-F1
#
_cell.length_a   1.000
_cell.length_b   1.000
_cell.length_c   1.000
_cell.angle_alpha   90.00
_cell.angle_beta   90.00
_cell.angle_gamma   90.00
#
_symmetry.space_group_name_H-M   'P 1'
#
loop_
_entity.id
_entity.type
_entity.pdbx_description
1 polymer ?
#
loop_
_entity_poly.entity_id
_entity_poly.type
_entity_poly.pdbx_seq_one_letter_code
_entity_poly.pdbx_strand_id
1 'polypeptide(L)'
;MLNRSDGSLVGISNLPNQRYKIVSNKGGVFTLMCCGESGLGKTTFINTLFQTTLSPLENQNRRQQPIRKTAEVNVIRAMLEEKNFSLRVNVIDTPGFGDNVNNNKSWQTIIDFIDDQHDSYMRQEQQPYRSVKFDLRVHAVLYFIRPTGHGLKPLDIETMKRISTRANLIPVIAKADTLTAKELQDFKVRIRQVIEAQDICIFTPPLDEADQDDPAAMEHARQLVQSMPFAVIGSEKKFDNGSGSLVAARKYPWGLVEVENDAHCDFRKLRSLLLRTNLLDLILTTEELHYETYRRLRLEGNSAAAEEKDGTLPHPAPARKLSHNPKFKEEENALKKYFTDQVKAEEQRFRQWEQNIVSERIRLNGDLEEVQAKVKKLEEQVRALQLRKH
;
A
#
# COMPACT_ATOMS: atom_id res chain seq x y z
N MET A 1 -2.37 20.41 -49.45
CA MET A 1 -1.02 20.17 -48.88
C MET A 1 -0.89 21.01 -47.62
N LEU A 2 -0.54 20.33 -46.52
CA LEU A 2 -0.01 20.83 -45.24
C LEU A 2 -0.95 21.64 -44.32
N ASN A 3 -1.70 20.86 -43.52
CA ASN A 3 -2.21 21.21 -42.19
C ASN A 3 -1.04 21.69 -41.32
N ARG A 4 -1.09 22.94 -40.84
CA ARG A 4 -0.18 23.43 -39.79
C ARG A 4 -0.65 22.83 -38.46
N SER A 5 0.24 22.03 -37.88
CA SER A 5 0.15 21.39 -36.58
C SER A 5 -0.13 22.37 -35.44
N ASP A 6 -1.11 22.03 -34.61
CA ASP A 6 -1.34 22.55 -33.26
C ASP A 6 -0.04 22.48 -32.44
N GLY A 7 0.66 23.61 -32.35
CA GLY A 7 1.71 23.80 -31.37
C GLY A 7 1.06 24.06 -30.02
N SER A 8 0.81 23.02 -29.23
CA SER A 8 0.40 23.18 -27.83
C SER A 8 1.44 24.02 -27.09
N LEU A 9 1.03 25.21 -26.65
CA LEU A 9 1.85 26.22 -25.98
C LEU A 9 2.54 25.63 -24.74
N VAL A 10 3.84 25.34 -24.85
CA VAL A 10 4.69 24.87 -23.74
C VAL A 10 5.17 26.10 -22.97
N GLY A 11 4.34 26.59 -22.05
CA GLY A 11 4.65 27.71 -21.16
C GLY A 11 4.80 27.27 -19.70
N ILE A 12 5.56 28.03 -18.91
CA ILE A 12 5.79 27.84 -17.45
C ILE A 12 4.47 27.78 -16.68
N SER A 13 3.43 28.48 -17.13
CA SER A 13 2.08 28.47 -16.58
C SER A 13 1.34 27.12 -16.72
N ASN A 14 1.82 26.21 -17.58
CA ASN A 14 1.21 24.90 -17.81
C ASN A 14 1.98 23.75 -17.13
N LEU A 15 2.95 24.06 -16.26
CA LEU A 15 3.75 23.09 -15.51
C LEU A 15 2.93 22.13 -14.64
N PRO A 16 1.85 22.56 -13.95
CA PRO A 16 1.00 21.63 -13.19
C PRO A 16 0.36 20.59 -14.11
N ASN A 17 -0.22 21.04 -15.24
CA ASN A 17 -0.83 20.18 -16.25
C ASN A 17 0.20 19.31 -16.99
N GLN A 18 1.43 19.80 -17.19
CA GLN A 18 2.54 19.02 -17.75
C GLN A 18 3.03 17.95 -16.77
N ARG A 19 3.18 18.26 -15.47
CA ARG A 19 3.49 17.27 -14.43
C ARG A 19 2.38 16.24 -14.32
N TYR A 20 1.11 16.67 -14.35
CA TYR A 20 -0.06 15.78 -14.42
C TYR A 20 0.05 14.82 -15.62
N LYS A 21 0.38 15.32 -16.82
CA LYS A 21 0.60 14.49 -18.02
C LYS A 21 1.83 13.59 -17.95
N ILE A 22 2.92 14.02 -17.33
CA ILE A 22 4.17 13.24 -17.19
C ILE A 22 3.98 12.09 -16.20
N VAL A 23 3.34 12.35 -15.05
CA VAL A 23 2.93 11.32 -14.08
C VAL A 23 1.88 10.40 -14.70
N SER A 24 0.92 10.96 -15.47
CA SER A 24 -0.09 10.17 -16.19
C SER A 24 0.50 9.21 -17.22
N ASN A 25 1.63 9.54 -17.87
CA ASN A 25 2.22 8.72 -18.94
C ASN A 25 3.22 7.65 -18.44
N LYS A 26 3.81 7.82 -17.25
CA LYS A 26 4.73 6.82 -16.66
C LYS A 26 4.06 5.88 -15.66
N GLY A 27 2.80 6.14 -15.33
CA GLY A 27 2.12 5.53 -14.21
C GLY A 27 2.57 6.13 -12.88
N GLY A 28 1.80 5.89 -11.82
CA GLY A 28 2.07 6.40 -10.47
C GLY A 28 2.22 5.28 -9.46
N VAL A 29 2.91 5.55 -8.35
CA VAL A 29 2.85 4.71 -7.15
C VAL A 29 2.17 5.52 -6.06
N PHE A 30 1.16 4.96 -5.41
CA PHE A 30 0.48 5.58 -4.29
C PHE A 30 0.47 4.63 -3.09
N THR A 31 1.14 5.00 -2.00
CA THR A 31 1.17 4.23 -0.77
C THR A 31 0.29 4.87 0.29
N LEU A 32 -0.72 4.12 0.75
CA LEU A 32 -1.65 4.45 1.82
C LEU A 32 -1.34 3.60 3.04
N MET A 33 -1.33 4.18 4.23
CA MET A 33 -1.15 3.45 5.49
C MET A 33 -2.39 3.59 6.36
N CYS A 34 -2.91 2.48 6.88
CA CYS A 34 -4.06 2.46 7.78
C CYS A 34 -3.59 2.24 9.22
N CYS A 35 -3.81 3.23 10.09
CA CYS A 35 -3.38 3.24 11.49
C CYS A 35 -4.56 3.40 12.44
N GLY A 36 -4.46 2.87 13.65
CA GLY A 36 -5.46 3.08 14.71
C GLY A 36 -5.61 1.86 15.60
N GLU A 37 -6.51 1.94 16.57
CA GLU A 37 -6.70 0.87 17.54
C GLU A 37 -7.14 -0.46 16.92
N SER A 38 -6.89 -1.55 17.64
CA SER A 38 -7.35 -2.88 17.26
C SER A 38 -8.88 -2.95 17.20
N GLY A 39 -9.41 -3.72 16.27
CA GLY A 39 -10.86 -3.95 16.15
C GLY A 39 -11.68 -2.79 15.58
N LEU A 40 -11.07 -1.71 15.09
CA LEU A 40 -11.77 -0.61 14.41
C LEU A 40 -12.21 -0.92 12.97
N GLY A 41 -11.79 -2.05 12.40
CA GLY A 41 -12.19 -2.45 11.04
C GLY A 41 -11.26 -1.92 9.94
N LYS A 42 -9.99 -1.67 10.24
CA LYS A 42 -8.96 -1.23 9.29
C LYS A 42 -8.84 -2.18 8.09
N THR A 43 -8.59 -3.47 8.34
CA THR A 43 -8.49 -4.50 7.30
C THR A 43 -9.78 -4.62 6.48
N THR A 44 -10.95 -4.52 7.13
CA THR A 44 -12.25 -4.50 6.44
C THR A 44 -12.37 -3.30 5.53
N PHE A 45 -11.99 -2.10 5.98
CA PHE A 45 -11.97 -0.90 5.15
C PHE A 45 -11.07 -1.07 3.93
N ILE A 46 -9.87 -1.64 4.10
CA ILE A 46 -8.93 -1.90 2.99
C ILE A 46 -9.58 -2.82 1.96
N ASN A 47 -10.20 -3.91 2.42
CA ASN A 47 -10.90 -4.84 1.54
C ASN A 47 -12.08 -4.18 0.82
N THR A 48 -12.86 -3.34 1.53
CA THR A 48 -13.96 -2.58 0.92
C THR A 48 -13.46 -1.59 -0.13
N LEU A 49 -12.38 -0.84 0.16
CA LEU A 49 -11.76 0.09 -0.78
C LEU A 49 -11.41 -0.64 -2.08
N PHE A 50 -10.67 -1.74 -1.99
CA PHE A 50 -10.26 -2.53 -3.15
C PHE A 50 -11.41 -3.24 -3.88
N GLN A 51 -12.44 -3.73 -3.18
CA GLN A 51 -13.59 -4.36 -3.83
C GLN A 51 -14.40 -3.37 -4.68
N THR A 52 -14.41 -2.10 -4.28
CA THR A 52 -15.12 -1.06 -5.02
C THR A 52 -14.29 -0.43 -6.13
N THR A 53 -12.95 -0.56 -6.08
CA THR A 53 -12.04 0.11 -7.02
C THR A 53 -11.37 -0.83 -8.01
N LEU A 54 -11.18 -2.11 -7.70
CA LEU A 54 -10.48 -3.05 -8.56
C LEU A 54 -11.44 -3.88 -9.41
N SER A 55 -11.11 -4.02 -10.69
CA SER A 55 -11.66 -5.06 -11.56
C SER A 55 -11.51 -6.43 -10.88
N PRO A 56 -12.53 -7.30 -10.90
CA PRO A 56 -12.54 -8.55 -10.15
C PRO A 56 -11.60 -9.58 -10.82
N LEU A 57 -10.29 -9.47 -10.56
CA LEU A 57 -9.33 -10.48 -10.97
C LEU A 57 -8.75 -11.19 -9.74
N GLU A 58 -9.17 -12.46 -9.64
CA GLU A 58 -8.35 -13.62 -9.22
C GLU A 58 -8.11 -13.96 -7.74
N ASN A 59 -8.81 -13.38 -6.76
CA ASN A 59 -8.63 -13.85 -5.38
C ASN A 59 -9.91 -13.95 -4.54
N GLN A 60 -10.95 -14.61 -5.07
CA GLN A 60 -12.15 -14.93 -4.28
C GLN A 60 -11.89 -16.05 -3.23
N ASN A 61 -10.89 -16.91 -3.42
CA ASN A 61 -10.66 -18.09 -2.57
C ASN A 61 -9.94 -17.81 -1.24
N ARG A 62 -9.28 -16.64 -1.07
CA ARG A 62 -8.63 -16.26 0.21
C ARG A 62 -9.58 -15.61 1.22
N ARG A 63 -10.84 -15.34 0.86
CA ARG A 63 -11.70 -14.34 1.53
C ARG A 63 -12.81 -14.90 2.42
N GLN A 64 -12.83 -16.21 2.67
CA GLN A 64 -13.82 -16.85 3.56
C GLN A 64 -13.28 -17.15 4.98
N GLN A 65 -12.02 -16.83 5.26
CA GLN A 65 -11.49 -17.00 6.61
C GLN A 65 -11.89 -15.80 7.50
N PRO A 66 -12.19 -16.03 8.79
CA PRO A 66 -12.43 -14.94 9.73
C PRO A 66 -11.20 -14.02 9.77
N ILE A 67 -11.43 -12.71 9.63
CA ILE A 67 -10.37 -11.71 9.71
C ILE A 67 -9.71 -11.82 11.09
N ARG A 68 -8.47 -12.32 11.11
CA ARG A 68 -7.66 -12.43 12.34
C ARG A 68 -7.09 -11.07 12.71
N LYS A 69 -6.74 -10.88 13.99
CA LYS A 69 -6.00 -9.69 14.41
C LYS A 69 -4.69 -9.59 13.62
N THR A 70 -4.46 -8.45 12.98
CA THR A 70 -3.21 -8.13 12.29
C THR A 70 -2.08 -8.05 13.32
N ALA A 71 -1.15 -9.01 13.31
CA ALA A 71 0.00 -9.07 14.22
C ALA A 71 1.25 -8.37 13.65
N GLU A 72 1.35 -8.28 12.33
CA GLU A 72 2.49 -7.73 11.60
C GLU A 72 2.02 -6.75 10.52
N VAL A 73 2.92 -5.84 10.10
CA VAL A 73 2.63 -4.87 9.05
C VAL A 73 2.52 -5.60 7.71
N ASN A 74 1.34 -5.57 7.10
CA ASN A 74 1.06 -6.24 5.83
C ASN A 74 0.90 -5.21 4.70
N VAL A 75 1.60 -5.42 3.58
CA VAL A 75 1.47 -4.55 2.40
C VAL A 75 0.64 -5.25 1.32
N ILE A 76 -0.56 -4.73 1.09
CA ILE A 76 -1.46 -5.18 0.03
C ILE A 76 -1.21 -4.30 -1.20
N ARG A 77 -0.92 -4.90 -2.34
CA ARG A 77 -0.66 -4.17 -3.59
C ARG A 77 -1.82 -4.37 -4.55
N ALA A 78 -2.20 -3.29 -5.21
CA ALA A 78 -3.20 -3.31 -6.25
C ALA A 78 -2.79 -2.42 -7.43
N MET A 79 -3.31 -2.72 -8.61
CA MET A 79 -3.13 -1.91 -9.79
C MET A 79 -4.49 -1.37 -10.20
N LEU A 80 -4.60 -0.06 -10.28
CA LEU A 80 -5.77 0.65 -10.76
C LEU A 80 -5.47 1.17 -12.17
N GLU A 81 -6.29 0.82 -13.13
CA GLU A 81 -6.18 1.32 -14.51
C GLU A 81 -7.38 2.20 -14.82
N GLU A 82 -7.15 3.48 -15.10
CA GLU A 82 -8.21 4.42 -15.47
C GLU A 82 -7.86 5.15 -16.77
N LYS A 83 -8.62 4.88 -17.85
CA LYS A 83 -8.64 5.60 -19.13
C LYS A 83 -7.28 5.91 -19.80
N ASN A 84 -6.19 5.21 -19.42
CA ASN A 84 -4.78 5.25 -19.88
C ASN A 84 -3.73 5.54 -18.78
N PHE A 85 -4.15 5.73 -17.53
CA PHE A 85 -3.26 5.85 -16.38
C PHE A 85 -3.24 4.54 -15.58
N SER A 86 -2.04 4.00 -15.31
CA SER A 86 -1.84 2.87 -14.42
C SER A 86 -1.27 3.35 -13.09
N LEU A 87 -2.02 3.16 -12.01
CA LEU A 87 -1.64 3.52 -10.65
C LEU A 87 -1.41 2.25 -9.83
N ARG A 88 -0.19 2.08 -9.33
CA ARG A 88 0.10 1.06 -8.33
C ARG A 88 -0.25 1.60 -6.95
N VAL A 89 -1.33 1.10 -6.38
CA VAL A 89 -1.75 1.43 -5.02
C VAL A 89 -1.18 0.39 -4.05
N ASN A 90 -0.32 0.81 -3.14
CA ASN A 90 0.13 0.02 -2.00
C ASN A 90 -0.68 0.42 -0.78
N VAL A 91 -1.34 -0.52 -0.11
CA VAL A 91 -2.05 -0.26 1.15
C VAL A 91 -1.37 -1.05 2.26
N ILE A 92 -0.94 -0.35 3.29
CA ILE A 92 -0.19 -0.88 4.43
C ILE A 92 -1.18 -1.03 5.58
N ASP A 93 -1.51 -2.28 5.92
CA ASP A 93 -2.28 -2.62 7.12
C ASP A 93 -1.33 -2.74 8.31
N THR A 94 -1.57 -1.92 9.34
CA THR A 94 -0.75 -1.91 10.55
C THR A 94 -1.42 -2.68 11.68
N PRO A 95 -0.65 -3.35 12.55
CA PRO A 95 -1.20 -3.95 13.75
C PRO A 95 -1.91 -2.87 14.58
N GLY A 96 -3.03 -3.24 15.19
CA GLY A 96 -3.73 -2.34 16.10
C GLY A 96 -2.89 -2.09 17.35
N PHE A 97 -2.73 -0.82 17.72
CA PHE A 97 -2.12 -0.44 18.99
C PHE A 97 -3.22 -0.07 20.02
N GLY A 98 -2.84 0.10 21.29
CA GLY A 98 -3.81 0.42 22.35
C GLY A 98 -4.42 -0.79 23.07
N ASP A 99 -4.04 -2.02 22.71
CA ASP A 99 -4.52 -3.26 23.36
C ASP A 99 -3.71 -3.61 24.63
N ASN A 100 -2.56 -2.98 24.85
CA ASN A 100 -1.69 -3.30 25.99
C ASN A 100 -2.12 -2.55 27.25
N VAL A 101 -1.73 -3.06 28.43
CA VAL A 101 -1.94 -2.38 29.72
C VAL A 101 -1.14 -1.08 29.79
N ASN A 102 0.08 -1.10 29.25
CA ASN A 102 0.91 0.09 29.07
C ASN A 102 1.08 0.36 27.56
N ASN A 103 0.50 1.45 27.09
CA ASN A 103 0.59 1.89 25.69
C ASN A 103 1.58 3.04 25.49
N ASN A 104 2.50 3.24 26.44
CA ASN A 104 3.53 4.25 26.29
C ASN A 104 4.38 3.93 25.04
N LYS A 105 4.56 4.92 24.16
CA LYS A 105 5.29 4.81 22.89
C LYS A 105 4.75 3.78 21.91
N SER A 106 3.48 3.39 21.97
CA SER A 106 2.91 2.48 20.98
C SER A 106 2.88 3.06 19.55
N TRP A 107 2.95 4.39 19.41
CA TRP A 107 3.11 5.07 18.12
C TRP A 107 4.51 4.92 17.51
N GLN A 108 5.53 4.54 18.30
CA GLN A 108 6.91 4.48 17.84
C GLN A 108 7.08 3.53 16.66
N THR A 109 6.42 2.36 16.68
CA THR A 109 6.47 1.40 15.56
C THR A 109 5.94 2.00 14.25
N ILE A 110 4.92 2.85 14.32
CA ILE A 110 4.34 3.51 13.14
C ILE A 110 5.31 4.59 12.62
N ILE A 111 5.88 5.39 13.52
CA ILE A 111 6.82 6.45 13.17
C ILE A 111 8.11 5.85 12.59
N ASP A 112 8.67 4.82 13.23
CA ASP A 112 9.86 4.12 12.77
C ASP A 112 9.64 3.52 11.37
N PHE A 113 8.45 2.96 11.12
CA PHE A 113 8.11 2.43 9.81
C PHE A 113 8.12 3.52 8.72
N ILE A 114 7.51 4.69 8.99
CA ILE A 114 7.48 5.83 8.05
C ILE A 114 8.91 6.35 7.82
N ASP A 115 9.69 6.52 8.88
CA ASP A 115 11.08 6.97 8.81
C ASP A 115 11.97 5.99 8.04
N ASP A 116 11.78 4.69 8.24
CA ASP A 116 12.51 3.66 7.51
C ASP A 116 12.18 3.72 6.00
N GLN A 117 10.95 4.10 5.60
CA GLN A 117 10.62 4.34 4.19
C GLN A 117 11.34 5.56 3.64
N HIS A 118 11.39 6.67 4.39
CA HIS A 118 12.15 7.85 3.99
C HIS A 118 13.66 7.56 3.91
N ASP A 119 14.22 6.84 4.88
CA ASP A 119 15.63 6.41 4.88
C ASP A 119 15.94 5.47 3.72
N SER A 120 15.02 4.57 3.38
CA SER A 120 15.15 3.68 2.22
C SER A 120 15.19 4.47 0.92
N TYR A 121 14.31 5.47 0.77
CA TYR A 121 14.30 6.33 -0.41
C TYR A 121 15.57 7.19 -0.48
N MET A 122 15.96 7.85 0.62
CA MET A 122 17.18 8.68 0.69
C MET A 122 18.44 7.89 0.33
N ARG A 123 18.55 6.64 0.80
CA ARG A 123 19.69 5.76 0.45
C ARG A 123 19.76 5.45 -1.04
N GLN A 124 18.62 5.27 -1.71
CA GLN A 124 18.55 5.05 -3.16
C GLN A 124 18.97 6.33 -3.91
N GLU A 125 18.60 7.51 -3.41
CA GLU A 125 19.01 8.79 -4.02
C GLU A 125 20.51 9.06 -3.92
N GLN A 126 21.16 8.58 -2.87
CA GLN A 126 22.59 8.77 -2.64
C GLN A 126 23.47 7.81 -3.46
N GLN A 127 22.91 6.73 -4.02
CA GLN A 127 23.70 5.76 -4.80
C GLN A 127 24.32 6.41 -6.06
N PRO A 128 25.49 5.94 -6.51
CA PRO A 128 26.09 6.41 -7.77
C PRO A 128 25.24 6.07 -9.00
N TYR A 129 24.57 4.91 -8.99
CA TYR A 129 23.66 4.47 -10.05
C TYR A 129 22.20 4.66 -9.58
N ARG A 130 21.46 5.56 -10.23
CA ARG A 130 20.13 6.04 -9.80
C ARG A 130 19.01 5.77 -10.81
N SER A 131 19.19 4.82 -11.73
CA SER A 131 18.32 4.65 -12.90
C SER A 131 16.90 4.18 -12.57
N VAL A 132 16.70 3.42 -11.49
CA VAL A 132 15.38 2.93 -11.05
C VAL A 132 15.26 3.12 -9.54
N LYS A 133 14.27 3.92 -9.10
CA LYS A 133 13.94 4.11 -7.68
C LYS A 133 12.64 3.39 -7.35
N PHE A 134 12.60 2.70 -6.21
CA PHE A 134 11.37 2.14 -5.66
C PHE A 134 10.82 3.10 -4.61
N ASP A 135 9.70 3.75 -4.92
CA ASP A 135 9.02 4.63 -3.98
C ASP A 135 8.01 3.83 -3.14
N LEU A 136 8.32 3.70 -1.85
CA LEU A 136 7.44 3.12 -0.84
C LEU A 136 7.13 4.12 0.28
N ARG A 137 7.46 5.40 0.09
CA ARG A 137 7.12 6.45 1.04
C ARG A 137 5.61 6.51 1.21
N VAL A 138 5.17 6.76 2.44
CA VAL A 138 3.75 6.76 2.78
C VAL A 138 3.17 8.11 2.40
N HIS A 139 2.31 8.14 1.37
CA HIS A 139 1.73 9.40 0.89
C HIS A 139 0.55 9.88 1.73
N ALA A 140 -0.17 8.95 2.36
CA ALA A 140 -1.31 9.27 3.21
C ALA A 140 -1.43 8.24 4.34
N VAL A 141 -1.72 8.74 5.55
CA VAL A 141 -2.01 7.94 6.73
C VAL A 141 -3.47 8.14 7.12
N LEU A 142 -4.27 7.09 6.99
CA LEU A 142 -5.63 7.05 7.53
C LEU A 142 -5.57 6.70 9.01
N TYR A 143 -5.97 7.63 9.86
CA TYR A 143 -6.04 7.42 11.29
C TYR A 143 -7.46 7.09 11.73
N PHE A 144 -7.70 5.84 12.09
CA PHE A 144 -9.00 5.34 12.54
C PHE A 144 -9.21 5.69 14.01
N ILE A 145 -10.20 6.55 14.25
CA ILE A 145 -10.66 7.01 15.55
C ILE A 145 -11.82 6.11 16.00
N ARG A 146 -11.78 5.69 17.27
CA ARG A 146 -12.88 4.91 17.86
C ARG A 146 -14.14 5.79 18.01
N PRO A 147 -15.32 5.31 17.60
CA PRO A 147 -16.57 6.04 17.79
C PRO A 147 -17.04 5.94 19.24
N THR A 148 -16.42 6.70 20.15
CA THR A 148 -16.80 6.72 21.58
C THR A 148 -17.96 7.66 21.85
N GLY A 149 -18.22 8.62 20.96
CA GLY A 149 -19.22 9.68 21.18
C GLY A 149 -18.79 10.71 22.22
N HIS A 150 -17.53 10.70 22.66
CA HIS A 150 -16.95 11.70 23.57
C HIS A 150 -15.96 12.60 22.83
N GLY A 151 -14.66 12.41 23.05
CA GLY A 151 -13.59 13.13 22.35
C GLY A 151 -12.48 12.17 21.93
N LEU A 152 -11.36 12.74 21.49
CA LEU A 152 -10.14 11.98 21.19
C LEU A 152 -9.51 11.45 22.48
N LYS A 153 -8.99 10.22 22.45
CA LYS A 153 -8.21 9.70 23.57
C LYS A 153 -6.86 10.40 23.62
N PRO A 154 -6.24 10.56 24.80
CA PRO A 154 -4.89 11.11 24.91
C PRO A 154 -3.85 10.36 24.06
N LEU A 155 -4.00 9.03 23.95
CA LEU A 155 -3.17 8.20 23.08
C LEU A 155 -3.33 8.56 21.59
N ASP A 156 -4.55 8.86 21.16
CA ASP A 156 -4.82 9.28 19.78
C ASP A 156 -4.20 10.64 19.50
N ILE A 157 -4.34 11.59 20.43
CA ILE A 157 -3.77 12.93 20.33
C ILE A 157 -2.25 12.87 20.14
N GLU A 158 -1.54 12.16 21.02
CA GLU A 158 -0.08 12.04 20.92
C GLU A 158 0.34 11.33 19.62
N THR A 159 -0.36 10.26 19.24
CA THR A 159 -0.03 9.50 18.02
C THR A 159 -0.25 10.35 16.77
N MET A 160 -1.40 11.02 16.66
CA MET A 160 -1.73 11.91 15.54
C MET A 160 -0.75 13.07 15.44
N LYS A 161 -0.39 13.69 16.56
CA LYS A 161 0.59 14.78 16.62
C LYS A 161 1.95 14.34 16.06
N ARG A 162 2.44 13.15 16.43
CA ARG A 162 3.69 12.60 15.91
C ARG A 162 3.61 12.28 14.41
N ILE A 163 2.55 11.61 13.98
CA ILE A 163 2.37 11.20 12.58
C ILE A 163 2.26 12.43 11.66
N SER A 164 1.56 13.48 12.09
CA SER A 164 1.32 14.69 11.30
C SER A 164 2.61 15.40 10.84
N THR A 165 3.70 15.24 11.58
CA THR A 165 5.02 15.82 11.24
C THR A 165 5.79 15.03 10.18
N ARG A 166 5.35 13.82 9.86
CA ARG A 166 6.07 12.86 9.00
C ARG A 166 5.29 12.44 7.76
N ALA A 167 3.96 12.53 7.78
CA ALA A 167 3.13 12.14 6.67
C ALA A 167 1.79 12.87 6.70
N ASN A 168 1.09 12.87 5.57
CA ASN A 168 -0.25 13.46 5.47
C ASN A 168 -1.26 12.66 6.30
N LEU A 169 -1.77 13.27 7.36
CA LEU A 169 -2.71 12.65 8.28
C LEU A 169 -4.15 12.94 7.87
N ILE A 170 -4.95 11.88 7.68
CA ILE A 170 -6.39 11.98 7.40
C ILE A 170 -7.15 11.28 8.53
N PRO A 171 -7.86 12.03 9.40
CA PRO A 171 -8.63 11.45 10.50
C PRO A 171 -9.95 10.85 9.99
N VAL A 172 -10.24 9.63 10.42
CA VAL A 172 -11.40 8.85 9.99
C VAL A 172 -12.10 8.26 11.21
N ILE A 173 -13.39 8.52 11.37
CA ILE A 173 -14.21 7.87 12.40
C ILE A 173 -14.59 6.47 11.90
N ALA A 174 -14.10 5.47 12.62
CA ALA A 174 -14.38 4.07 12.32
C ALA A 174 -15.80 3.67 12.76
N LYS A 175 -16.40 2.67 12.10
CA LYS A 175 -17.70 2.09 12.47
C LYS A 175 -18.76 3.16 12.77
N ALA A 176 -18.92 4.11 11.84
CA ALA A 176 -19.83 5.24 12.01
C ALA A 176 -21.29 4.82 12.23
N ASP A 177 -21.66 3.59 11.85
CA ASP A 177 -22.94 2.95 12.11
C ASP A 177 -23.26 2.68 13.59
N THR A 178 -22.31 2.93 14.49
CA THR A 178 -22.50 2.83 15.94
C THR A 178 -23.07 4.11 16.58
N LEU A 179 -23.02 5.23 15.86
CA LEU A 179 -23.49 6.53 16.35
C LEU A 179 -24.72 6.96 15.58
N THR A 180 -25.65 7.65 16.25
CA THR A 180 -26.75 8.33 15.56
C THR A 180 -26.23 9.53 14.77
N ALA A 181 -27.01 10.02 13.80
CA ALA A 181 -26.62 11.17 12.99
C ALA A 181 -26.29 12.42 13.85
N LYS A 182 -27.06 12.65 14.93
CA LYS A 182 -26.83 13.77 15.86
C LYS A 182 -25.52 13.59 16.64
N GLU A 183 -25.33 12.41 17.25
CA GLU A 183 -24.10 12.12 18.00
C GLU A 183 -22.85 12.18 17.13
N LEU A 184 -22.96 11.75 15.87
CA LEU A 184 -21.87 11.82 14.91
C LEU A 184 -21.48 13.27 14.61
N GLN A 185 -22.44 14.18 14.42
CA GLN A 185 -22.15 15.59 14.20
C GLN A 185 -21.50 16.23 15.43
N ASP A 186 -22.04 15.97 16.63
CA ASP A 186 -21.47 16.46 17.88
C ASP A 186 -20.05 15.91 18.12
N PHE A 187 -19.81 14.66 17.73
CA PHE A 187 -18.50 14.02 17.81
C PHE A 187 -17.51 14.61 16.80
N LYS A 188 -17.92 14.88 15.56
CA LYS A 188 -17.09 15.56 14.55
C LYS A 188 -16.67 16.96 15.00
N VAL A 189 -17.59 17.73 15.59
CA VAL A 189 -17.29 19.07 16.13
C VAL A 189 -16.25 18.97 17.24
N ARG A 190 -16.43 18.06 18.20
CA ARG A 190 -15.50 17.87 19.31
C ARG A 190 -14.12 17.42 18.84
N ILE A 191 -14.04 16.50 17.87
CA ILE A 191 -12.75 16.08 17.29
C ILE A 191 -12.03 17.27 16.66
N ARG A 192 -12.73 18.10 15.88
CA ARG A 192 -12.15 19.30 15.25
C ARG A 192 -11.62 20.29 16.27
N GLN A 193 -12.38 20.56 17.34
CA GLN A 193 -11.94 21.43 18.43
C GLN A 193 -10.66 20.93 19.11
N VAL A 194 -10.53 19.61 19.31
CA VAL A 194 -9.32 19.03 19.91
C VAL A 194 -8.14 19.08 18.95
N ILE A 195 -8.36 18.82 17.66
CA ILE A 195 -7.31 18.92 16.62
C ILE A 195 -6.74 20.34 16.57
N GLU A 196 -7.61 21.35 16.59
CA GLU A 196 -7.23 22.77 16.61
C GLU A 196 -6.52 23.14 17.91
N ALA A 197 -7.07 22.77 19.07
CA ALA A 197 -6.48 23.10 20.37
C ALA A 197 -5.13 22.41 20.66
N GLN A 198 -4.78 21.36 19.91
CA GLN A 198 -3.51 20.61 20.08
C GLN A 198 -2.52 20.85 18.94
N ASP A 199 -2.86 21.72 17.99
CA ASP A 199 -2.10 22.03 16.77
C ASP A 199 -1.72 20.77 15.98
N ILE A 200 -2.69 19.87 15.77
CA ILE A 200 -2.47 18.66 14.97
C ILE A 200 -2.62 19.00 13.48
N CYS A 201 -1.54 18.87 12.72
CA CYS A 201 -1.56 19.14 11.28
C CYS A 201 -2.26 18.00 10.52
N ILE A 202 -3.52 18.21 10.14
CA ILE A 202 -4.22 17.32 9.22
C ILE A 202 -3.96 17.72 7.77
N PHE A 203 -4.10 16.78 6.85
CA PHE A 203 -3.97 17.06 5.42
C PHE A 203 -4.95 18.14 5.02
N THR A 204 -4.42 19.23 4.47
CA THR A 204 -5.18 20.30 3.85
C THR A 204 -4.61 20.47 2.45
N PRO A 205 -5.43 20.47 1.39
CA PRO A 205 -4.94 20.70 0.04
C PRO A 205 -4.15 22.00 0.00
N PRO A 206 -2.94 22.02 -0.59
CA PRO A 206 -2.20 23.26 -0.74
C PRO A 206 -3.04 24.22 -1.60
N LEU A 207 -3.15 25.46 -1.15
CA LEU A 207 -3.69 26.56 -1.96
C LEU A 207 -2.49 27.30 -2.53
N ASP A 208 -2.25 27.20 -3.83
CA ASP A 208 -1.18 27.96 -4.47
C ASP A 208 -1.48 29.47 -4.40
N GLU A 209 -0.45 30.32 -4.46
CA GLU A 209 -0.63 31.78 -4.48
C GLU A 209 -1.52 32.25 -5.64
N ALA A 210 -1.54 31.51 -6.75
CA ALA A 210 -2.45 31.75 -7.88
C ALA A 210 -3.90 31.31 -7.61
N ASP A 211 -4.10 30.35 -6.70
CA ASP A 211 -5.41 29.79 -6.33
C ASP A 211 -6.03 30.53 -5.13
N GLN A 212 -5.28 31.39 -4.44
CA GLN A 212 -5.81 32.28 -3.39
C GLN A 212 -6.82 33.29 -3.93
N ASP A 213 -6.73 33.63 -5.22
CA ASP A 213 -7.69 34.49 -5.92
C ASP A 213 -8.82 33.70 -6.60
N ASP A 214 -8.78 32.36 -6.62
CA ASP A 214 -9.88 31.53 -7.14
C ASP A 214 -10.85 31.14 -6.00
N PRO A 215 -12.03 31.77 -5.92
CA PRO A 215 -13.01 31.47 -4.89
C PRO A 215 -13.51 30.02 -4.94
N ALA A 216 -13.45 29.34 -6.10
CA ALA A 216 -13.90 27.96 -6.22
C ALA A 216 -12.91 26.97 -5.60
N ALA A 217 -11.60 27.20 -5.77
CA ALA A 217 -10.55 26.37 -5.17
C ALA A 217 -10.54 26.49 -3.64
N MET A 218 -10.65 27.72 -3.14
CA MET A 218 -10.75 27.99 -1.70
C MET A 218 -11.99 27.35 -1.07
N GLU A 219 -13.15 27.44 -1.72
CA GLU A 219 -14.38 26.82 -1.24
C GLU A 219 -14.27 25.28 -1.24
N HIS A 220 -13.65 24.68 -2.26
CA HIS A 220 -13.40 23.24 -2.29
C HIS A 220 -12.48 22.77 -1.15
N ALA A 221 -11.39 23.48 -0.90
CA ALA A 221 -10.48 23.19 0.22
C ALA A 221 -11.20 23.31 1.57
N ARG A 222 -11.99 24.38 1.75
CA ARG A 222 -12.79 24.60 2.96
C ARG A 222 -13.83 23.50 3.17
N GLN A 223 -14.53 23.06 2.12
CA GLN A 223 -15.49 21.96 2.19
C GLN A 223 -14.83 20.63 2.57
N LEU A 224 -13.60 20.40 2.10
CA LEU A 224 -12.83 19.21 2.46
C LEU A 224 -12.47 19.22 3.95
N VAL A 225 -11.95 20.33 4.45
CA VAL A 225 -11.61 20.51 5.88
C VAL A 225 -12.85 20.36 6.76
N GLN A 226 -14.00 20.91 6.35
CA GLN A 226 -15.27 20.75 7.08
C GLN A 226 -15.79 19.32 7.08
N SER A 227 -15.50 18.55 6.03
CA SER A 227 -15.91 17.15 5.92
C SER A 227 -15.10 16.21 6.83
N MET A 228 -13.89 16.63 7.22
CA MET A 228 -13.03 15.90 8.14
C MET A 228 -13.43 16.11 9.61
N PRO A 229 -13.45 15.03 10.43
CA PRO A 229 -13.09 13.66 10.09
C PRO A 229 -14.18 12.90 9.30
N PHE A 230 -13.76 12.06 8.37
CA PHE A 230 -14.70 11.26 7.55
C PHE A 230 -15.32 10.13 8.38
N ALA A 231 -16.63 9.97 8.32
CA ALA A 231 -17.33 8.91 9.02
C ALA A 231 -17.51 7.71 8.08
N VAL A 232 -16.82 6.60 8.33
CA VAL A 232 -16.80 5.46 7.39
C VAL A 232 -17.35 4.18 7.97
N ILE A 233 -17.88 3.36 7.07
CA ILE A 233 -18.37 2.02 7.34
C ILE A 233 -17.71 1.10 6.31
N GLY A 234 -17.13 -0.01 6.77
CA GLY A 234 -16.57 -1.04 5.90
C GLY A 234 -17.49 -2.26 5.83
N SER A 235 -17.66 -2.83 4.64
CA SER A 235 -18.30 -4.14 4.44
C SER A 235 -17.67 -4.88 3.27
N GLU A 236 -17.49 -6.19 3.43
CA GLU A 236 -17.08 -7.11 2.37
C GLU A 236 -18.25 -7.89 1.77
N LYS A 237 -19.42 -7.81 2.40
CA LYS A 237 -20.63 -8.53 1.99
C LYS A 237 -21.49 -7.61 1.12
N LYS A 238 -21.99 -8.17 0.02
CA LYS A 238 -22.96 -7.51 -0.84
C LYS A 238 -24.36 -8.03 -0.53
N PHE A 239 -25.33 -7.12 -0.50
CA PHE A 239 -26.74 -7.42 -0.29
C PHE A 239 -27.56 -6.72 -1.36
N ASP A 240 -28.73 -7.29 -1.66
CA ASP A 240 -29.69 -6.63 -2.53
C ASP A 240 -30.34 -5.46 -1.78
N ASN A 241 -30.31 -4.27 -2.38
CA ASN A 241 -30.93 -3.06 -1.85
C ASN A 241 -32.45 -2.99 -2.12
N GLY A 242 -33.03 -4.03 -2.70
CA GLY A 242 -34.45 -4.06 -3.07
C GLY A 242 -34.74 -3.38 -4.41
N SER A 243 -33.73 -2.76 -5.05
CA SER A 243 -33.79 -2.28 -6.43
C SER A 243 -33.13 -3.27 -7.42
N GLY A 244 -32.88 -4.50 -6.99
CA GLY A 244 -32.27 -5.57 -7.80
C GLY A 244 -30.76 -5.41 -8.01
N SER A 245 -30.10 -4.53 -7.25
CA SER A 245 -28.66 -4.29 -7.34
C SER A 245 -27.94 -4.76 -6.09
N LEU A 246 -26.89 -5.55 -6.27
CA LEU A 246 -26.04 -6.02 -5.16
C LEU A 246 -25.05 -4.93 -4.76
N VAL A 247 -25.31 -4.30 -3.62
CA VAL A 247 -24.49 -3.22 -3.06
C VAL A 247 -23.71 -3.69 -1.83
N ALA A 248 -22.50 -3.16 -1.62
CA ALA A 248 -21.72 -3.44 -0.42
C ALA A 248 -22.41 -2.79 0.79
N ALA A 249 -22.86 -3.61 1.75
CA ALA A 249 -23.67 -3.13 2.85
C ALA A 249 -23.51 -3.98 4.12
N ARG A 250 -23.89 -3.42 5.28
CA ARG A 250 -24.00 -4.15 6.55
C ARG A 250 -25.47 -4.38 6.87
N LYS A 251 -25.84 -5.65 7.07
CA LYS A 251 -27.21 -6.05 7.42
C LYS A 251 -27.36 -6.11 8.94
N TYR A 252 -28.36 -5.39 9.45
CA TYR A 252 -28.81 -5.42 10.84
C TYR A 252 -30.25 -5.93 10.92
N PRO A 253 -30.73 -6.32 12.11
CA PRO A 253 -32.14 -6.70 12.30
C PRO A 253 -33.14 -5.60 11.91
N TRP A 254 -32.75 -4.33 12.06
CA TRP A 254 -33.58 -3.15 11.78
C TRP A 254 -33.38 -2.53 10.39
N GLY A 255 -32.42 -3.01 9.60
CA GLY A 255 -32.19 -2.41 8.27
C GLY A 255 -30.86 -2.76 7.63
N LEU A 256 -30.65 -2.20 6.45
CA LEU A 256 -29.44 -2.35 5.66
C LEU A 256 -28.69 -1.01 5.61
N VAL A 257 -27.41 -1.01 5.97
CA VAL A 257 -26.56 0.17 5.90
C VAL A 257 -25.61 0.03 4.71
N GLU A 258 -25.93 0.73 3.63
CA GLU A 258 -25.14 0.78 2.40
C GLU A 258 -23.85 1.60 2.60
N VAL A 259 -22.72 1.06 2.14
CA VAL A 259 -21.41 1.72 2.31
C VAL A 259 -21.18 2.83 1.30
N GLU A 260 -21.66 2.70 0.06
CA GLU A 260 -21.45 3.72 -0.98
C GLU A 260 -22.50 4.85 -0.97
N ASN A 261 -23.44 4.81 -0.02
CA ASN A 261 -24.52 5.78 0.10
C ASN A 261 -24.10 6.97 0.97
N ASP A 262 -24.08 8.17 0.38
CA ASP A 262 -23.67 9.42 1.02
C ASP A 262 -24.57 9.84 2.19
N ALA A 263 -25.80 9.32 2.26
CA ALA A 263 -26.70 9.53 3.40
C ALA A 263 -26.35 8.65 4.61
N HIS A 264 -25.64 7.54 4.39
CA HIS A 264 -25.27 6.59 5.45
C HIS A 264 -23.85 6.81 5.95
N CYS A 265 -22.89 7.06 5.06
CA CYS A 265 -21.51 7.33 5.44
C CYS A 265 -20.73 8.11 4.39
N ASP A 266 -19.60 8.70 4.81
CA ASP A 266 -18.72 9.50 3.96
C ASP A 266 -17.69 8.65 3.20
N PHE A 267 -17.88 7.34 3.09
CA PHE A 267 -16.92 6.43 2.44
C PHE A 267 -16.63 6.83 0.98
N ARG A 268 -17.67 7.21 0.22
CA ARG A 268 -17.53 7.66 -1.16
C ARG A 268 -16.68 8.93 -1.26
N LYS A 269 -16.87 9.89 -0.34
CA LYS A 269 -16.07 11.12 -0.25
C LYS A 269 -14.61 10.82 0.04
N LEU A 270 -14.34 9.96 1.03
CA LEU A 270 -12.98 9.54 1.37
C LEU A 270 -12.29 8.83 0.18
N ARG A 271 -13.00 7.93 -0.51
CA ARG A 271 -12.48 7.26 -1.70
C ARG A 271 -12.16 8.26 -2.82
N SER A 272 -13.03 9.25 -3.04
CA SER A 272 -12.80 10.29 -4.05
C SER A 272 -11.57 11.14 -3.72
N LEU A 273 -11.41 11.52 -2.45
CA LEU A 273 -10.23 12.25 -1.97
C LEU A 273 -8.94 11.47 -2.27
N LEU A 274 -8.89 10.19 -1.85
CA LEU A 274 -7.68 9.38 -1.92
C LEU A 274 -7.28 8.99 -3.33
N LEU A 275 -8.24 8.66 -4.21
CA LEU A 275 -7.95 8.02 -5.49
C LEU A 275 -8.25 8.89 -6.72
N ARG A 276 -8.90 10.05 -6.54
CA ARG A 276 -9.31 10.90 -7.67
C ARG A 276 -8.87 12.35 -7.52
N THR A 277 -9.39 13.07 -6.52
CA THR A 277 -9.27 14.53 -6.47
C THR A 277 -7.92 15.01 -5.94
N ASN A 278 -7.43 14.43 -4.84
CA ASN A 278 -6.24 14.92 -4.14
C ASN A 278 -5.07 13.92 -4.16
N LEU A 279 -5.12 12.95 -5.06
CA LEU A 279 -4.09 11.91 -5.18
C LEU A 279 -2.71 12.53 -5.42
N LEU A 280 -2.61 13.48 -6.36
CA LEU A 280 -1.34 14.12 -6.67
C LEU A 280 -0.88 15.06 -5.55
N ASP A 281 -1.80 15.82 -4.95
CA ASP A 281 -1.47 16.70 -3.83
C ASP A 281 -0.87 15.92 -2.65
N LEU A 282 -1.42 14.73 -2.36
CA LEU A 282 -0.89 13.84 -1.33
C LEU A 282 0.54 13.36 -1.66
N ILE A 283 0.81 13.07 -2.93
CA ILE A 283 2.15 12.66 -3.38
C ILE A 283 3.13 13.84 -3.29
N LEU A 284 2.74 15.00 -3.82
CA LEU A 284 3.57 16.21 -3.86
C LEU A 284 3.89 16.72 -2.45
N THR A 285 2.90 16.82 -1.57
CA THR A 285 3.13 17.22 -0.17
C THR A 285 4.04 16.23 0.57
N THR A 286 3.98 14.94 0.23
CA THR A 286 4.92 13.95 0.78
C THR A 286 6.34 14.17 0.29
N GLU A 287 6.53 14.49 -0.98
CA GLU A 287 7.84 14.72 -1.57
C GLU A 287 8.45 16.06 -1.11
N GLU A 288 7.71 17.16 -1.27
CA GLU A 288 8.21 18.53 -1.12
C GLU A 288 8.23 19.00 0.34
N LEU A 289 7.33 18.49 1.19
CA LEU A 289 7.23 18.91 2.59
C LEU A 289 7.76 17.83 3.54
N HIS A 290 7.15 16.65 3.56
CA HIS A 290 7.49 15.63 4.57
C HIS A 290 8.87 15.02 4.34
N TYR A 291 9.16 14.55 3.13
CA TYR A 291 10.43 13.93 2.78
C TYR A 291 11.58 14.93 2.81
N GLU A 292 11.44 16.13 2.23
CA GLU A 292 12.49 17.15 2.29
C GLU A 292 12.75 17.65 3.72
N THR A 293 11.72 17.78 4.56
CA THR A 293 11.93 18.12 5.98
C THR A 293 12.70 17.01 6.69
N TYR A 294 12.32 15.74 6.47
CA TYR A 294 13.04 14.60 7.03
C TYR A 294 14.50 14.54 6.54
N ARG A 295 14.71 14.74 5.24
CA ARG A 295 16.02 14.74 4.59
C ARG A 295 16.91 15.88 5.11
N ARG A 296 16.37 17.09 5.25
CA ARG A 296 17.07 18.24 5.86
C ARG A 296 17.55 17.90 7.26
N LEU A 297 16.65 17.44 8.14
CA LEU A 297 16.98 17.07 9.52
C LEU A 297 18.03 15.95 9.60
N ARG A 298 17.96 14.96 8.69
CA ARG A 298 18.96 13.87 8.63
C ARG A 298 20.33 14.33 8.15
N LEU A 299 20.38 15.22 7.16
CA LEU A 299 21.64 15.77 6.67
C LEU A 299 22.28 16.69 7.71
N GLU A 300 21.50 17.58 8.34
CA GLU A 300 21.97 18.44 9.44
C GLU A 300 22.48 17.63 10.63
N GLY A 301 21.74 16.59 11.04
CA GLY A 301 22.16 15.68 12.11
C GLY A 301 23.44 14.89 11.78
N ASN A 302 23.65 14.56 10.50
CA ASN A 302 24.91 13.96 10.04
C ASN A 302 26.06 14.97 9.97
N SER A 303 25.78 16.24 9.63
CA SER A 303 26.78 17.32 9.60
C SER A 303 27.25 17.68 11.02
N ALA A 304 26.35 17.76 12.00
CA ALA A 304 26.71 17.98 13.40
C ALA A 304 27.53 16.82 13.98
N ALA A 305 27.26 15.58 13.56
CA ALA A 305 28.08 14.40 13.91
C ALA A 305 29.41 14.35 13.14
N ALA A 306 29.56 15.12 12.05
CA ALA A 306 30.79 15.23 11.27
C ALA A 306 31.71 16.37 11.78
N GLU A 307 31.16 17.44 12.35
CA GLU A 307 31.94 18.57 12.89
C GLU A 307 32.66 18.27 14.22
N GLU A 308 32.28 17.22 14.95
CA GLU A 308 33.04 16.74 16.13
C GLU A 308 34.29 15.88 15.78
N LYS A 309 34.59 15.66 14.50
CA LYS A 309 35.77 14.88 14.08
C LYS A 309 36.69 15.68 13.17
N ASP A 310 37.60 16.41 13.81
CA ASP A 310 38.76 16.98 13.16
C ASP A 310 39.73 15.87 12.68
N GLY A 311 40.11 15.96 11.40
CA GLY A 311 41.39 15.46 10.87
C GLY A 311 41.64 13.96 10.71
N THR A 312 40.89 13.24 9.86
CA THR A 312 41.43 12.18 8.95
C THR A 312 40.34 11.62 8.01
N LEU A 313 40.64 11.60 6.71
CA LEU A 313 39.96 10.98 5.54
C LEU A 313 38.56 10.33 5.71
N PRO A 314 37.61 10.57 4.78
CA PRO A 314 36.22 10.13 4.92
C PRO A 314 36.08 8.61 4.76
N HIS A 315 35.74 7.93 5.86
CA HIS A 315 35.13 6.61 5.82
C HIS A 315 33.64 6.74 5.44
N PRO A 316 33.11 5.91 4.52
CA PRO A 316 31.67 5.89 4.25
C PRO A 316 30.89 5.57 5.53
N ALA A 317 29.76 6.25 5.72
CA ALA A 317 28.95 6.18 6.92
C ALA A 317 28.68 4.72 7.35
N PRO A 318 28.75 4.41 8.67
CA PRO A 318 28.50 3.06 9.14
C PRO A 318 27.02 2.73 8.91
N ALA A 319 26.76 1.66 8.17
CA ALA A 319 25.50 0.94 8.29
C ALA A 319 25.20 0.76 9.79
N ARG A 320 23.96 1.07 10.21
CA ARG A 320 23.45 0.88 11.58
C ARG A 320 24.13 -0.35 12.20
N LYS A 321 25.05 -0.13 13.14
CA LYS A 321 25.58 -1.20 13.98
C LYS A 321 24.42 -1.66 14.85
N LEU A 322 23.62 -2.61 14.33
CA LEU A 322 23.09 -3.65 15.20
C LEU A 322 24.30 -4.12 16.02
N SER A 323 24.15 -4.01 17.34
CA SER A 323 25.13 -4.38 18.37
C SER A 323 26.19 -5.35 17.85
N HIS A 324 27.45 -4.88 17.79
CA HIS A 324 28.62 -5.73 17.56
C HIS A 324 28.82 -6.62 18.79
N ASN A 325 27.92 -7.59 18.97
CA ASN A 325 28.07 -8.70 19.88
C ASN A 325 28.66 -9.84 19.03
N PRO A 326 29.85 -10.36 19.32
CA PRO A 326 30.49 -11.41 18.52
C PRO A 326 29.59 -12.65 18.32
N LYS A 327 28.64 -12.89 19.25
CA LYS A 327 27.61 -13.94 19.13
C LYS A 327 26.65 -13.76 17.95
N PHE A 328 26.23 -12.54 17.59
CA PHE A 328 25.31 -12.33 16.47
C PHE A 328 25.98 -12.52 15.11
N LYS A 329 27.29 -12.28 15.01
CA LYS A 329 28.06 -12.55 13.80
C LYS A 329 28.28 -14.04 13.59
N GLU A 330 28.46 -14.80 14.68
CA GLU A 330 28.48 -16.25 14.64
C GLU A 330 27.11 -16.82 14.26
N GLU A 331 26.02 -16.29 14.81
CA GLU A 331 24.66 -16.71 14.42
C GLU A 331 24.33 -16.36 12.97
N GLU A 332 24.69 -15.17 12.49
CA GLU A 332 24.48 -14.79 11.08
C GLU A 332 25.30 -15.67 10.13
N ASN A 333 26.54 -15.99 10.48
CA ASN A 333 27.38 -16.91 9.71
C ASN A 333 26.86 -18.35 9.78
N ALA A 334 26.32 -18.78 10.92
CA ALA A 334 25.68 -20.08 11.06
C ALA A 334 24.41 -20.17 10.21
N LEU A 335 23.61 -19.10 10.17
CA LEU A 335 22.39 -19.03 9.37
C LEU A 335 22.69 -18.99 7.87
N LYS A 336 23.72 -18.23 7.46
CA LYS A 336 24.22 -18.23 6.07
C LYS A 336 24.75 -19.59 5.66
N LYS A 337 25.52 -20.25 6.53
CA LYS A 337 26.03 -21.61 6.28
C LYS A 337 24.89 -22.60 6.16
N TYR A 338 23.91 -22.57 7.07
CA TYR A 338 22.73 -23.41 7.02
C TYR A 338 21.93 -23.22 5.73
N PHE A 339 21.69 -21.98 5.32
CA PHE A 339 20.98 -21.69 4.08
C PHE A 339 21.76 -22.15 2.85
N THR A 340 23.08 -21.95 2.84
CA THR A 340 23.95 -22.39 1.73
C THR A 340 23.98 -23.91 1.64
N ASP A 341 24.05 -24.62 2.76
CA ASP A 341 24.01 -26.08 2.82
C ASP A 341 22.63 -26.60 2.39
N GLN A 342 21.55 -25.90 2.75
CA GLN A 342 20.20 -26.27 2.33
C GLN A 342 19.99 -26.08 0.81
N VAL A 343 20.44 -24.95 0.25
CA VAL A 343 20.40 -24.70 -1.20
C VAL A 343 21.22 -25.75 -1.94
N LYS A 344 22.40 -26.09 -1.43
CA LYS A 344 23.27 -27.12 -2.03
C LYS A 344 22.63 -28.52 -1.96
N ALA A 345 21.93 -28.86 -0.88
CA ALA A 345 21.18 -30.10 -0.76
C ALA A 345 19.99 -30.15 -1.73
N GLU A 346 19.27 -29.03 -1.89
CA GLU A 346 18.15 -28.91 -2.84
C GLU A 346 18.65 -28.98 -4.29
N GLU A 347 19.77 -28.31 -4.63
CA GLU A 347 20.42 -28.43 -5.94
C GLU A 347 20.87 -29.87 -6.24
N GLN A 348 21.40 -30.58 -5.26
CA GLN A 348 21.77 -31.99 -5.44
C GLN A 348 20.55 -32.88 -5.67
N ARG A 349 19.45 -32.64 -4.94
CA ARG A 349 18.17 -33.31 -5.19
C ARG A 349 17.66 -33.01 -6.60
N PHE A 350 17.73 -31.75 -7.03
CA PHE A 350 17.28 -31.35 -8.34
C PHE A 350 18.11 -32.02 -9.45
N ARG A 351 19.43 -32.08 -9.29
CA ARG A 351 20.31 -32.83 -10.22
C ARG A 351 20.01 -34.32 -10.27
N GLN A 352 19.77 -34.96 -9.12
CA GLN A 352 19.37 -36.37 -9.08
C GLN A 352 18.01 -36.58 -9.76
N TRP A 353 17.07 -35.67 -9.54
CA TRP A 353 15.77 -35.70 -10.19
C TRP A 353 15.88 -35.53 -11.72
N GLU A 354 16.70 -34.58 -12.19
CA GLU A 354 16.98 -34.40 -13.62
C GLU A 354 17.63 -35.65 -14.23
N GLN A 355 18.61 -36.26 -13.56
CA GLN A 355 19.20 -37.53 -14.01
C GLN A 355 18.17 -38.64 -14.11
N ASN A 356 17.29 -38.77 -13.11
CA ASN A 356 16.22 -39.77 -13.12
C ASN A 356 15.23 -39.54 -14.27
N ILE A 357 14.86 -38.28 -14.54
CA ILE A 357 14.00 -37.92 -15.67
C ILE A 357 14.67 -38.30 -17.00
N VAL A 358 15.97 -38.02 -17.15
CA VAL A 358 16.73 -38.38 -18.37
C VAL A 358 16.82 -39.91 -18.52
N SER A 359 17.10 -40.65 -17.45
CA SER A 359 17.14 -42.12 -17.51
C SER A 359 15.78 -42.72 -17.85
N GLU A 360 14.70 -42.17 -17.28
CA GLU A 360 13.34 -42.63 -17.56
C GLU A 360 12.95 -42.33 -19.01
N ARG A 361 13.36 -41.17 -19.55
CA ARG A 361 13.17 -40.81 -20.95
C ARG A 361 13.90 -41.77 -21.89
N ILE A 362 15.14 -42.15 -21.57
CA ILE A 362 15.91 -43.13 -22.35
C ILE A 362 15.23 -44.49 -22.32
N ARG A 363 14.74 -44.94 -21.14
CA ARG A 363 14.00 -46.21 -21.02
C ARG A 363 12.74 -46.21 -21.87
N LEU A 364 11.91 -45.18 -21.74
CA LEU A 364 10.65 -45.06 -22.50
C LEU A 364 10.88 -44.98 -24.01
N ASN A 365 11.95 -44.32 -24.46
CA ASN A 365 12.32 -44.32 -25.87
C ASN A 365 12.74 -45.71 -26.37
N GLY A 366 13.50 -46.47 -25.56
CA GLY A 366 13.85 -47.86 -25.87
C GLY A 366 12.62 -48.76 -25.95
N ASP A 367 11.71 -48.64 -24.99
CA ASP A 367 10.44 -49.38 -24.99
C ASP A 367 9.60 -49.03 -26.23
N LEU A 368 9.57 -47.76 -26.64
CA LEU A 368 8.88 -47.30 -27.84
C LEU A 368 9.48 -47.90 -29.13
N GLU A 369 10.81 -47.97 -29.23
CA GLU A 369 11.49 -48.62 -30.36
C GLU A 369 11.18 -50.12 -30.43
N GLU A 370 11.14 -50.81 -29.29
CA GLU A 370 10.79 -52.23 -29.24
C GLU A 370 9.34 -52.48 -29.68
N VAL A 371 8.41 -51.63 -29.24
CA VAL A 371 7.00 -51.69 -29.66
C VAL A 371 6.88 -51.41 -31.16
N GLN A 372 7.57 -50.40 -31.69
CA GLN A 372 7.58 -50.11 -33.12
C GLN A 372 8.14 -51.28 -33.95
N ALA A 373 9.20 -51.93 -33.47
CA ALA A 373 9.75 -53.12 -34.11
C ALA A 373 8.76 -54.30 -34.11
N LYS A 374 8.03 -54.52 -33.00
CA LYS A 374 6.96 -55.53 -32.91
C LYS A 374 5.79 -55.22 -33.85
N VAL A 375 5.35 -53.97 -33.91
CA VAL A 375 4.29 -53.52 -34.83
C VAL A 375 4.71 -53.77 -36.27
N LYS A 376 5.91 -53.36 -36.66
CA LYS A 376 6.43 -53.60 -38.03
C LYS A 376 6.49 -55.09 -38.38
N LYS A 377 6.92 -55.94 -37.46
CA LYS A 377 6.95 -57.40 -37.66
C LYS A 377 5.55 -57.99 -37.82
N LEU A 378 4.58 -57.52 -37.05
CA LEU A 378 3.18 -57.91 -37.18
C LEU A 378 2.57 -57.42 -38.50
N GLU A 379 2.87 -56.20 -38.93
CA GLU A 379 2.45 -55.67 -40.23
C GLU A 379 3.01 -56.49 -41.40
N GLU A 380 4.29 -56.88 -41.34
CA GLU A 380 4.90 -57.77 -42.33
C GLU A 380 4.24 -59.15 -42.35
N GLN A 381 3.90 -59.72 -41.17
CA GLN A 381 3.16 -60.98 -41.07
C GLN A 381 1.74 -60.86 -41.64
N VAL A 382 1.03 -59.77 -41.34
CA VAL A 382 -0.31 -59.50 -41.90
C VAL A 382 -0.23 -59.35 -43.42
N ARG A 383 0.75 -58.61 -43.94
CA ARG A 383 0.96 -58.44 -45.39
C ARG A 383 1.30 -59.78 -46.07
N ALA A 384 2.14 -60.62 -45.46
CA ALA A 384 2.45 -61.94 -45.96
C ALA A 384 1.23 -62.89 -45.96
N LEU A 385 0.38 -62.80 -44.93
CA LEU A 385 -0.87 -63.56 -44.86
C LEU A 385 -1.91 -63.08 -45.89
N GLN A 386 -1.96 -61.77 -46.18
CA GLN A 386 -2.82 -61.21 -47.22
C GLN A 386 -2.37 -61.65 -48.63
N LEU A 387 -1.07 -61.71 -48.88
CA LEU A 387 -0.50 -62.22 -50.15
C LEU A 387 -0.73 -63.73 -50.35
N ARG A 388 -0.92 -64.51 -49.28
CA ARG A 388 -1.26 -65.94 -49.33
C ARG A 388 -2.75 -66.22 -49.52
N LYS A 389 -3.61 -65.20 -49.43
CA LYS A 389 -5.08 -65.32 -49.48
C LYS A 389 -5.66 -64.97 -50.85
N HIS A 390 -4.81 -64.58 -51.79
CA HIS A 390 -5.06 -64.53 -53.23
C HIS A 390 -4.22 -65.60 -53.91
#